data_AF-A0A9Q0WAJ2-F1
#
_entry.id   AF-A0A9Q0WAJ2-F1
#
_cell.length_a   1.000
_cell.length_b   1.000
_cell.length_c   1.000
_cell.angle_alpha   90.00
_cell.angle_beta   90.00
_cell.angle_gamma   90.00
#
_symmetry.space_group_name_H-M   'P 1'
#
loop_
_entity.id
_entity.type
_entity.pdbx_description
1 polymer ?
#
loop_
_entity_poly.entity_id
_entity_poly.type
_entity_poly.pdbx_seq_one_letter_code
_entity_poly.pdbx_strand_id
1 'polypeptide(L)'
;MNLNDWKPKQTYFYDYIDLSYNEISGSPVWLLNKTDYLVGFWASGNKLRFDLGSLKIAGTLKNLELSRNLVYGKVPKSVSGLTSLNLSYNHLCGQLPPTKFPVGAFVGNDCLCGSPLPPCKVKGR
;
A
#
# COMPACT_ATOMS: atom_id res chain seq x y z
N MET A 1 -15.40 3.88 -11.27
CA MET A 1 -14.86 5.18 -10.80
C MET A 1 -13.34 5.18 -10.95
N ASN A 2 -12.73 6.32 -11.24
CA ASN A 2 -11.28 6.48 -11.25
C ASN A 2 -10.87 7.52 -10.20
N LEU A 3 -9.91 7.18 -9.32
CA LEU A 3 -9.48 8.08 -8.25
C LEU A 3 -8.77 9.33 -8.74
N ASN A 4 -8.21 9.31 -9.96
CA ASN A 4 -7.60 10.50 -10.55
C ASN A 4 -8.64 11.59 -10.86
N ASP A 5 -9.91 11.21 -11.00
CA ASP A 5 -11.02 12.13 -11.31
C ASP A 5 -11.76 12.58 -10.04
N TRP A 6 -11.43 12.01 -8.88
CA TRP A 6 -12.13 12.31 -7.63
C TRP A 6 -11.72 13.70 -7.09
N LYS A 7 -12.71 14.55 -6.84
CA LYS A 7 -12.53 15.91 -6.33
C LYS A 7 -13.30 16.08 -5.00
N PRO A 8 -12.73 15.65 -3.86
CA PRO A 8 -13.35 15.84 -2.55
C PRO A 8 -13.30 17.31 -2.14
N LYS A 9 -14.22 17.72 -1.26
CA LYS A 9 -14.28 19.09 -0.73
C LYS A 9 -13.06 19.47 0.13
N GLN A 10 -12.41 18.48 0.75
CA GLN A 10 -11.19 18.61 1.53
C GLN A 10 -10.27 17.43 1.25
N THR A 11 -8.97 17.55 1.53
CA THR A 11 -7.99 16.47 1.29
C THR A 11 -7.10 16.16 2.50
N TYR A 12 -7.16 16.99 3.56
CA TYR A 12 -6.17 16.99 4.66
C TYR A 12 -6.60 16.15 5.88
N PHE A 13 -7.90 15.94 6.10
CA PHE A 13 -8.43 15.26 7.28
C PHE A 13 -9.47 14.21 6.92
N TYR A 14 -9.20 12.97 7.30
CA TYR A 14 -10.12 11.84 7.26
C TYR A 14 -9.80 10.93 8.46
N ASP A 15 -10.80 10.45 9.19
CA ASP A 15 -10.53 9.38 10.17
C ASP A 15 -10.23 8.07 9.43
N TYR A 16 -11.17 7.67 8.58
CA TYR A 16 -11.14 6.39 7.88
C TYR A 16 -11.65 6.57 6.45
N ILE A 17 -11.01 5.89 5.50
CA ILE A 17 -11.49 5.75 4.13
C ILE A 17 -11.61 4.26 3.83
N ASP A 18 -12.81 3.81 3.51
CA ASP A 18 -13.06 2.45 3.02
C ASP A 18 -13.64 2.50 1.61
N LEU A 19 -12.93 1.88 0.68
CA LEU A 19 -13.24 1.76 -0.75
C LEU A 19 -13.28 0.28 -1.19
N SER A 20 -13.24 -0.65 -0.24
CA SER A 20 -13.03 -2.07 -0.50
C SER A 20 -14.13 -2.69 -1.37
N TYR A 21 -13.76 -3.70 -2.16
CA TYR A 21 -14.66 -4.50 -3.00
C TYR A 21 -15.45 -3.68 -4.01
N ASN A 22 -14.73 -2.94 -4.86
CA ASN A 22 -15.30 -2.16 -5.95
C ASN A 22 -14.49 -2.37 -7.25
N GLU A 23 -14.86 -1.64 -8.30
CA GLU A 23 -14.09 -1.57 -9.54
C GLU A 23 -13.30 -0.26 -9.67
N ILE A 24 -12.85 0.30 -8.54
CA ILE A 24 -12.15 1.59 -8.54
C ILE A 24 -10.76 1.41 -9.14
N SER A 25 -10.43 2.28 -10.09
CA SER A 25 -9.13 2.32 -10.76
C SER A 25 -8.40 3.64 -10.49
N GLY A 26 -7.18 3.77 -11.00
CA GLY A 26 -6.37 4.98 -10.83
C GLY A 26 -5.49 4.94 -9.58
N SER A 27 -5.01 6.12 -9.18
CA SER A 27 -4.02 6.28 -8.13
C SER A 27 -4.54 7.12 -6.97
N PRO A 28 -4.46 6.64 -5.72
CA PRO A 28 -4.78 7.43 -4.54
C PRO A 28 -3.61 8.34 -4.10
N VAL A 29 -2.44 8.27 -4.76
CA VAL A 29 -1.21 8.94 -4.32
C VAL A 29 -1.42 10.44 -4.13
N TRP A 30 -2.13 11.10 -5.04
CA TRP A 30 -2.38 12.54 -4.96
C TRP A 30 -3.18 12.94 -3.71
N LEU A 31 -4.07 12.07 -3.23
CA LEU A 31 -4.87 12.27 -2.03
C LEU A 31 -4.03 11.94 -0.81
N LEU A 32 -3.51 10.71 -0.74
CA LEU A 32 -2.80 10.20 0.43
C LEU A 32 -1.55 11.02 0.75
N ASN A 33 -0.87 11.59 -0.25
CA ASN A 33 0.28 12.45 -0.02
C ASN A 33 -0.08 13.86 0.48
N LYS A 34 -1.34 14.27 0.33
CA LYS A 34 -1.89 15.55 0.84
C LYS A 34 -2.65 15.39 2.15
N THR A 35 -2.91 14.17 2.59
CA THR A 35 -3.66 13.90 3.80
C THR A 35 -2.72 13.93 5.01
N ASP A 36 -2.97 14.86 5.94
CA ASP A 36 -2.19 15.02 7.16
C ASP A 36 -2.71 14.10 8.28
N TYR A 37 -4.03 13.90 8.30
CA TYR A 37 -4.70 13.02 9.25
C TYR A 37 -5.47 11.93 8.51
N LEU A 38 -4.97 10.69 8.61
CA LEU A 38 -5.64 9.46 8.17
C LEU A 38 -5.32 8.35 9.15
N VAL A 39 -6.31 7.67 9.72
CA VAL A 39 -6.08 6.56 10.66
C VAL A 39 -6.14 5.21 9.94
N GLY A 40 -7.09 5.02 9.02
CA GLY A 40 -7.23 3.79 8.26
C GLY A 40 -7.60 4.00 6.79
N PHE A 41 -6.96 3.21 5.93
CA PHE A 41 -7.26 3.14 4.50
C PHE A 41 -7.49 1.68 4.09
N TRP A 42 -8.74 1.34 3.78
CA TRP A 42 -9.12 0.04 3.24
C TRP A 42 -9.55 0.20 1.78
N ALA A 43 -8.86 -0.48 0.88
CA ALA A 43 -9.17 -0.42 -0.55
C ALA A 43 -8.95 -1.77 -1.23
N SER A 44 -9.15 -2.86 -0.49
CA SER A 44 -8.92 -4.21 -1.02
C SER A 44 -9.89 -4.54 -2.17
N GLY A 45 -9.49 -5.44 -3.06
CA GLY A 45 -10.38 -5.93 -4.13
C GLY A 45 -10.83 -4.81 -5.08
N ASN A 46 -9.85 -4.12 -5.67
CA ASN A 46 -10.07 -3.03 -6.63
C ASN A 46 -9.10 -3.16 -7.82
N LYS A 47 -9.08 -2.14 -8.69
CA LYS A 47 -8.18 -2.01 -9.85
C LYS A 47 -7.17 -0.87 -9.65
N LEU A 48 -6.83 -0.55 -8.39
CA LEU A 48 -5.89 0.52 -8.08
C LEU A 48 -4.50 0.19 -8.60
N ARG A 49 -3.87 1.12 -9.31
CA ARG A 49 -2.55 0.95 -9.90
C ARG A 49 -1.69 2.17 -9.65
N PHE A 50 -0.69 2.01 -8.79
CA PHE A 50 0.26 3.06 -8.41
C PHE A 50 1.53 2.47 -7.81
N ASP A 51 2.60 3.26 -7.78
CA ASP A 51 3.85 2.90 -7.11
C ASP A 51 3.72 3.11 -5.60
N LEU A 52 3.78 2.03 -4.83
CA LEU A 52 3.70 2.07 -3.37
C LEU A 52 4.86 2.87 -2.76
N GLY A 53 6.03 2.86 -3.40
CA GLY A 53 7.20 3.61 -2.95
C GLY A 53 7.04 5.13 -3.05
N SER A 54 6.03 5.61 -3.79
CA SER A 54 5.71 7.04 -3.94
C SER A 54 4.78 7.59 -2.85
N LEU A 55 4.24 6.72 -1.98
CA LEU A 55 3.34 7.14 -0.91
C LEU A 55 4.09 7.78 0.26
N LYS A 56 3.66 8.99 0.62
CA LYS A 56 3.92 9.60 1.91
C LYS A 56 2.88 9.08 2.90
N ILE A 57 3.27 8.11 3.73
CA ILE A 57 2.41 7.60 4.79
C ILE A 57 2.32 8.64 5.91
N ALA A 58 1.10 9.12 6.19
CA ALA A 58 0.84 10.01 7.32
C ALA A 58 1.24 9.33 8.64
N GLY A 59 1.84 10.06 9.57
CA GLY A 59 2.26 9.50 10.88
C GLY A 59 1.08 9.03 11.74
N THR A 60 -0.12 9.48 11.41
CA THR A 60 -1.40 9.08 12.02
C THR A 60 -1.90 7.73 11.53
N LEU A 61 -1.44 7.25 10.36
CA LEU A 61 -1.93 6.01 9.75
C LEU A 61 -1.57 4.80 10.60
N LYS A 62 -2.58 3.97 10.87
CA LYS A 62 -2.46 2.73 11.64
C LYS A 62 -2.83 1.50 10.83
N ASN A 63 -3.78 1.62 9.90
CA ASN A 63 -4.30 0.50 9.13
C ASN A 63 -4.20 0.79 7.63
N LEU A 64 -3.50 -0.09 6.91
CA LEU A 64 -3.40 -0.03 5.45
C LEU A 64 -3.73 -1.39 4.85
N GLU A 65 -4.84 -1.46 4.11
CA GLU A 65 -5.32 -2.66 3.46
C GLU A 65 -5.45 -2.41 1.95
N LEU A 66 -4.51 -2.96 1.17
CA LEU A 66 -4.40 -2.77 -0.27
C LEU A 66 -4.46 -4.10 -1.03
N SER A 67 -4.85 -5.21 -0.38
CA SER A 67 -4.79 -6.51 -1.03
C SER A 67 -5.66 -6.60 -2.27
N ARG A 68 -5.27 -7.47 -3.23
CA ARG A 68 -6.03 -7.71 -4.46
C ARG A 68 -6.23 -6.43 -5.27
N ASN A 69 -5.12 -5.80 -5.65
CA ASN A 69 -5.06 -4.62 -6.51
C ASN A 69 -3.94 -4.80 -7.55
N LEU A 70 -3.61 -3.73 -8.27
CA LEU A 70 -2.52 -3.67 -9.26
C LEU A 70 -1.36 -2.77 -8.75
N VAL A 71 -1.16 -2.69 -7.43
CA VAL A 71 -0.13 -1.84 -6.82
C VAL A 71 1.26 -2.42 -7.14
N TYR A 72 2.21 -1.57 -7.53
CA TYR A 72 3.55 -1.99 -7.93
C TYR A 72 4.64 -1.19 -7.20
N GLY A 73 5.90 -1.50 -7.50
CA GLY A 73 7.05 -0.83 -6.90
C GLY A 73 7.52 -1.51 -5.62
N LYS A 74 8.30 -0.77 -4.81
CA LYS A 74 8.90 -1.27 -3.57
C LYS A 74 8.02 -0.95 -2.37
N VAL A 75 8.12 -1.76 -1.32
CA VAL A 75 7.49 -1.46 -0.03
C VAL A 75 8.34 -0.40 0.71
N PRO A 76 7.81 0.81 0.99
CA PRO A 76 8.58 1.85 1.67
C PRO A 76 8.76 1.53 3.15
N LYS A 77 9.89 1.94 3.76
CA LYS A 77 10.19 1.68 5.18
C LYS A 77 9.11 2.22 6.13
N SER A 78 8.42 3.29 5.75
CA SER A 78 7.34 3.90 6.54
C SER A 78 6.20 2.95 6.89
N VAL A 79 5.98 1.86 6.13
CA VAL A 79 4.95 0.87 6.49
C VAL A 79 5.23 0.18 7.82
N SER A 80 6.49 0.12 8.28
CA SER A 80 6.85 -0.58 9.52
C SER A 80 6.21 0.04 10.77
N GLY A 81 5.82 1.32 10.70
CA GLY A 81 5.14 2.05 11.78
C GLY A 81 3.66 1.74 11.92
N LEU A 82 3.06 1.02 10.96
CA LEU A 82 1.63 0.69 10.97
C LEU A 82 1.30 -0.34 12.06
N THR A 83 0.04 -0.38 12.46
CA THR A 83 -0.50 -1.41 13.37
C THR A 83 -0.96 -2.64 12.58
N SER A 84 -1.63 -2.43 11.45
CA SER A 84 -2.08 -3.48 10.54
C SER A 84 -1.72 -3.15 9.10
N LEU A 85 -1.26 -4.16 8.37
CA LEU A 85 -0.86 -4.06 6.97
C LEU A 85 -1.23 -5.34 6.25
N ASN A 86 -1.81 -5.21 5.06
CA ASN A 86 -1.86 -6.30 4.11
C ASN A 86 -1.81 -5.75 2.67
N LEU A 87 -0.78 -6.23 1.96
CA LEU A 87 -0.38 -5.87 0.61
C LEU A 87 -0.42 -7.09 -0.32
N SER A 88 -1.08 -8.18 0.11
CA SER A 88 -1.10 -9.44 -0.64
C SER A 88 -1.81 -9.30 -1.99
N TYR A 89 -1.45 -10.13 -2.96
CA TYR A 89 -2.06 -10.17 -4.29
C TYR A 89 -1.98 -8.80 -5.00
N ASN A 90 -0.74 -8.36 -5.26
CA ASN A 90 -0.39 -7.13 -5.97
C ASN A 90 0.82 -7.41 -6.88
N HIS A 91 1.43 -6.37 -7.45
CA HIS A 91 2.60 -6.44 -8.33
C HIS A 91 3.85 -5.82 -7.69
N LEU A 92 4.02 -5.98 -6.38
CA LEU A 92 5.17 -5.42 -5.66
C LEU A 92 6.43 -6.25 -5.92
N CYS A 93 7.57 -5.57 -5.88
CA CYS A 93 8.87 -6.21 -6.09
C CYS A 93 9.99 -5.53 -5.30
N GLY A 94 10.98 -6.32 -4.91
CA GLY A 94 12.18 -5.86 -4.22
C GLY A 94 12.27 -6.33 -2.79
N GLN A 95 13.35 -5.95 -2.13
CA GLN A 95 13.60 -6.33 -0.75
C GLN A 95 12.63 -5.62 0.20
N LEU A 96 12.03 -6.38 1.11
CA LEU A 96 11.20 -5.84 2.19
C LEU A 96 12.07 -5.04 3.18
N PRO A 97 11.61 -3.88 3.65
CA PRO A 97 12.20 -3.23 4.82
C PRO A 97 11.96 -4.09 6.08
N PRO A 98 12.73 -3.90 7.16
CA PRO A 98 12.45 -4.55 8.44
C PRO A 98 10.99 -4.34 8.85
N THR A 99 10.29 -5.44 9.10
CA THR A 99 8.85 -5.43 9.31
C THR A 99 8.45 -6.47 10.36
N LYS A 100 7.36 -6.18 11.08
CA LYS A 100 6.72 -7.07 12.06
C LYS A 100 5.56 -7.87 11.47
N PHE A 101 5.16 -7.57 10.22
CA PHE A 101 3.99 -8.19 9.59
C PHE A 101 4.31 -9.61 9.12
N PRO A 102 3.34 -10.54 9.18
CA PRO A 102 3.54 -11.92 8.78
C PRO A 102 3.67 -12.07 7.26
N VAL A 103 4.13 -13.24 6.81
CA VAL A 103 4.22 -13.62 5.38
C VAL A 103 2.91 -13.36 4.63
N GLY A 104 1.77 -13.62 5.28
CA GLY A 104 0.44 -13.42 4.70
C GLY A 104 0.16 -11.99 4.23
N ALA A 105 0.80 -10.98 4.82
CA ALA A 105 0.67 -9.59 4.39
C ALA A 105 1.33 -9.31 3.02
N PHE A 106 2.18 -10.20 2.51
CA PHE A 106 3.01 -9.98 1.33
C PHE A 106 2.86 -11.04 0.24
N VAL A 107 2.08 -12.11 0.48
CA VAL A 107 1.89 -13.22 -0.46
C VAL A 107 1.31 -12.76 -1.81
N GLY A 108 1.66 -13.42 -2.91
CA GLY A 108 1.09 -13.14 -4.23
C GLY A 108 1.57 -11.82 -4.85
N ASN A 109 2.83 -11.45 -4.59
CA ASN A 109 3.51 -10.32 -5.24
C ASN A 109 4.64 -10.82 -6.16
N ASP A 110 4.97 -10.05 -7.20
CA ASP A 110 5.83 -10.48 -8.31
C ASP A 110 7.24 -10.93 -7.87
N CYS A 111 7.93 -10.13 -7.04
CA CYS A 111 9.30 -10.44 -6.61
C CYS A 111 9.70 -9.80 -5.28
N LEU A 112 8.81 -9.84 -4.30
CA LEU A 112 9.17 -9.49 -2.92
C LEU A 112 10.11 -10.55 -2.31
N CYS A 113 11.10 -10.09 -1.56
CA CYS A 113 12.08 -10.95 -0.89
C CYS A 113 12.61 -10.30 0.40
N GLY A 114 13.32 -11.07 1.22
CA GLY A 114 13.80 -10.64 2.55
C GLY A 114 12.76 -10.84 3.64
N SER A 115 13.23 -11.00 4.89
CA SER A 115 12.39 -11.38 6.04
C SER A 115 11.10 -10.53 6.14
N PRO A 116 9.92 -11.14 6.29
CA PRO A 116 9.66 -12.55 6.61
C PRO A 116 9.64 -13.51 5.41
N LEU A 117 9.87 -13.02 4.20
CA LEU A 117 9.93 -13.83 2.98
C LEU A 117 11.31 -14.48 2.79
N PRO A 118 11.46 -15.42 1.85
CA PRO A 118 12.76 -15.98 1.50
C PRO A 118 13.79 -14.89 1.17
N PRO A 119 15.09 -15.11 1.47
CA PRO A 119 16.14 -14.15 1.17
C PRO A 119 16.16 -13.73 -0.30
N CYS A 120 16.53 -12.48 -0.56
CA CYS A 120 16.73 -11.99 -1.92
C CYS A 120 17.88 -12.76 -2.59
N LYS A 121 17.67 -13.18 -3.85
CA LYS A 121 18.77 -13.76 -4.64
C LYS A 121 19.83 -12.68 -4.84
N VAL A 122 21.03 -12.92 -4.34
CA VAL A 122 22.19 -12.08 -4.66
C VAL A 122 22.44 -12.25 -6.15
N LYS A 123 22.39 -11.16 -6.93
CA LYS A 123 22.84 -11.22 -8.32
C LYS A 123 24.31 -11.62 -8.28
N GLY A 124 24.63 -12.79 -8.85
CA GLY A 124 25.99 -13.32 -8.89
C GLY A 124 26.97 -12.29 -9.49
N ARG A 125 28.17 -12.25 -8.91
CA ARG A 125 29.33 -11.57 -9.49
C ARG A 125 29.71 -12.20 -10.82
#